data_AF-A0A9Q0C4E7-F1
#
_entry.id   AF-A0A9Q0C4E7-F1
#
_cell.length_a   1.000
_cell.length_b   1.000
_cell.length_c   1.000
_cell.angle_alpha   90.00
_cell.angle_beta   90.00
_cell.angle_gamma   90.00
#
_symmetry.space_group_name_H-M   'P 1'
#
loop_
_entity.id
_entity.type
_entity.pdbx_description
1 polymer ?
#
loop_
_entity_poly.entity_id
_entity_poly.type
_entity_poly.pdbx_seq_one_letter_code
_entity_poly.pdbx_strand_id
1 'polypeptide(L)'
;MASPSLLNTIFILSATFALLTPSFSYNLLYSGEYLYGGQSITEGSYTFIMQTDCNLVLYDSGRAIWSSGTARKAENCFLSMQYDGNLVIYSGSKALWASNTQTSRGNFVVVMQRDRNVVLYGPARWATGTNRVGTTNVTIAQNFTAPVVIAGDKISMVTDHNEK
;
A
#
# COMPACT_ATOMS: atom_id res chain seq x y z
N MET A 1 -46.98 39.78 -34.46
CA MET A 1 -46.76 39.96 -33.01
C MET A 1 -45.98 38.74 -32.52
N ALA A 2 -44.98 38.99 -31.67
CA ALA A 2 -43.91 38.05 -31.31
C ALA A 2 -44.24 37.14 -30.12
N SER A 3 -43.34 36.15 -29.92
CA SER A 3 -42.98 35.42 -28.66
C SER A 3 -43.42 33.93 -28.59
N PRO A 4 -42.73 33.07 -27.80
CA PRO A 4 -41.78 32.07 -28.33
C PRO A 4 -41.96 30.62 -27.79
N SER A 5 -41.07 29.75 -28.25
CA SER A 5 -40.74 28.34 -27.92
C SER A 5 -41.02 27.79 -26.51
N LEU A 6 -41.26 26.47 -26.41
CA LEU A 6 -40.72 25.63 -25.33
C LEU A 6 -40.22 24.28 -25.89
N LEU A 7 -38.89 24.11 -25.94
CA LEU A 7 -38.23 22.81 -25.95
C LEU A 7 -38.49 22.14 -24.59
N ASN A 8 -38.95 20.90 -24.58
CA ASN A 8 -38.94 20.08 -23.38
C ASN A 8 -37.50 19.63 -23.08
N THR A 9 -36.85 20.36 -22.18
CA THR A 9 -35.55 20.00 -21.62
C THR A 9 -35.70 18.80 -20.69
N ILE A 10 -35.12 17.66 -21.07
CA ILE A 10 -34.95 16.49 -20.18
C ILE A 10 -33.81 16.83 -19.20
N PHE A 11 -34.14 17.00 -17.92
CA PHE A 11 -33.13 16.96 -16.85
C PHE A 11 -32.72 15.49 -16.66
N ILE A 12 -31.58 15.09 -17.25
CA ILE A 12 -30.92 13.87 -16.81
C ILE A 12 -30.30 14.19 -15.45
N LEU A 13 -30.95 13.72 -14.39
CA LEU A 13 -30.37 13.65 -13.06
C LEU A 13 -29.18 12.69 -13.16
N SER A 14 -27.95 13.21 -13.32
CA SER A 14 -26.77 12.37 -13.24
C SER A 14 -26.63 11.92 -11.79
N ALA A 15 -27.11 10.72 -11.50
CA ALA A 15 -26.70 10.01 -10.30
C ALA A 15 -25.20 9.73 -10.49
N THR A 16 -24.36 10.59 -9.93
CA THR A 16 -22.95 10.27 -9.72
C THR A 16 -22.90 9.10 -8.76
N PHE A 17 -22.85 7.89 -9.32
CA PHE A 17 -22.53 6.70 -8.58
C PHE A 17 -21.06 6.85 -8.18
N ALA A 18 -20.82 7.43 -7.01
CA ALA A 18 -19.52 7.36 -6.37
C ALA A 18 -19.25 5.88 -6.17
N LEU A 19 -18.45 5.29 -7.07
CA LEU A 19 -17.85 3.99 -6.85
C LEU A 19 -16.99 4.15 -5.60
N LEU A 20 -17.57 3.85 -4.44
CA LEU A 20 -16.82 3.52 -3.24
C LEU A 20 -16.04 2.26 -3.61
N THR A 21 -14.88 2.44 -4.24
CA THR A 21 -13.91 1.37 -4.34
C THR A 21 -13.60 1.01 -2.89
N PRO A 22 -13.89 -0.22 -2.44
CA PRO A 22 -13.46 -0.62 -1.12
C PRO A 22 -11.93 -0.52 -1.13
N SER A 23 -11.38 0.49 -0.46
CA SER A 23 -9.96 0.51 -0.15
C SER A 23 -9.76 -0.55 0.92
N PHE A 24 -9.55 -1.80 0.50
CA PHE A 24 -8.89 -2.76 1.38
C PHE A 24 -7.50 -2.17 1.61
N SER A 25 -7.35 -1.38 2.66
CA SER A 25 -6.04 -0.86 3.04
C SER A 25 -5.31 -2.02 3.67
N TYR A 26 -4.69 -2.83 2.81
CA TYR A 26 -3.71 -3.80 3.25
C TYR A 26 -2.59 -3.03 3.94
N ASN A 27 -2.05 -3.59 5.01
CA ASN A 27 -0.86 -3.06 5.67
C ASN A 27 0.43 -3.41 4.89
N LEU A 28 0.32 -3.85 3.64
CA LEU A 28 1.39 -4.43 2.82
C LEU A 28 1.43 -3.75 1.46
N LEU A 29 2.66 -3.51 0.96
CA LEU A 29 2.95 -3.09 -0.41
C LEU A 29 4.05 -3.98 -0.98
N TYR A 30 3.71 -4.83 -1.95
CA TYR A 30 4.62 -5.81 -2.53
C TYR A 30 5.48 -5.23 -3.66
N SER A 31 6.60 -5.90 -3.97
CA SER A 31 7.35 -5.61 -5.20
C SER A 31 6.45 -5.63 -6.44
N GLY A 32 6.57 -4.59 -7.26
CA GLY A 32 5.75 -4.37 -8.45
C GLY A 32 4.46 -3.60 -8.20
N GLU A 33 4.09 -3.36 -6.93
CA GLU A 33 2.93 -2.55 -6.57
C GLU A 33 3.30 -1.07 -6.35
N TYR A 34 2.26 -0.25 -6.37
CA TYR A 34 2.36 1.20 -6.29
C TYR A 34 1.34 1.77 -5.31
N LEU A 35 1.69 2.88 -4.66
CA LEU A 35 0.71 3.80 -4.08
C LEU A 35 0.67 5.06 -4.94
N TYR A 36 -0.45 5.29 -5.62
CA TYR A 36 -0.72 6.55 -6.29
C TYR A 36 -1.10 7.64 -5.27
N GLY A 37 -1.08 8.90 -5.70
CA GLY A 37 -1.51 10.03 -4.87
C GLY A 37 -2.88 9.78 -4.22
N GLY A 38 -2.93 9.92 -2.89
CA GLY A 38 -4.08 9.65 -2.04
C GLY A 38 -4.19 8.22 -1.50
N GLN A 39 -3.39 7.27 -2.00
CA GLN A 39 -3.41 5.88 -1.56
C GLN A 39 -2.46 5.63 -0.39
N SER A 40 -2.81 4.65 0.44
CA SER A 40 -2.07 4.32 1.66
C SER A 40 -2.15 2.84 2.02
N ILE A 41 -1.14 2.41 2.79
CA ILE A 41 -1.21 1.21 3.61
C ILE A 41 -1.47 1.63 5.07
N THR A 42 -2.27 0.87 5.80
CA THR A 42 -2.67 1.21 7.17
C THR A 42 -2.59 0.02 8.12
N GLU A 43 -2.32 0.30 9.39
CA GLU A 43 -2.46 -0.67 10.50
C GLU A 43 -2.94 0.07 11.74
N GLY A 44 -4.12 -0.28 12.25
CA GLY A 44 -4.75 0.45 13.35
C GLY A 44 -4.94 1.94 13.02
N SER A 45 -4.39 2.83 13.85
CA SER A 45 -4.42 4.29 13.65
C SER A 45 -3.25 4.83 12.83
N TYR A 46 -2.37 3.95 12.33
CA TYR A 46 -1.19 4.33 11.57
C TYR A 46 -1.49 4.31 10.07
N THR A 47 -1.03 5.33 9.36
CA THR A 47 -1.28 5.50 7.93
C THR A 47 0.00 5.92 7.22
N PHE A 48 0.49 5.08 6.31
CA PHE A 48 1.61 5.41 5.43
C PHE A 48 1.07 5.74 4.04
N ILE A 49 1.06 7.02 3.69
CA ILE A 49 0.32 7.58 2.56
C ILE A 49 1.23 8.30 1.57
N MET A 50 1.04 8.02 0.28
CA MET A 50 1.56 8.84 -0.80
C MET A 50 0.58 9.99 -1.04
N GLN A 51 0.88 11.19 -0.53
CA GLN A 51 -0.01 12.34 -0.64
C GLN A 51 -0.03 12.89 -2.08
N THR A 52 -1.13 13.57 -2.44
CA THR A 52 -1.32 14.18 -3.76
C THR A 52 -0.37 15.34 -4.04
N ASP A 53 0.25 15.91 -3.00
CA ASP A 53 1.30 16.93 -3.10
C ASP A 53 2.71 16.33 -3.25
N CYS A 54 2.83 15.05 -3.57
CA CYS A 54 4.09 14.35 -3.74
C CYS A 54 4.90 14.10 -2.46
N ASN A 55 4.30 14.25 -1.28
CA ASN A 55 4.93 13.88 -0.02
C ASN A 55 4.54 12.47 0.42
N LEU A 56 5.51 11.64 0.80
CA LEU A 56 5.25 10.36 1.46
C LEU A 56 5.30 10.59 2.97
N VAL A 57 4.24 10.23 3.68
CA VAL A 57 4.08 10.58 5.10
C VAL A 57 3.57 9.38 5.89
N LEU A 58 4.15 9.19 7.07
CA LEU A 58 3.59 8.32 8.10
C LEU A 58 2.84 9.17 9.12
N TYR A 59 1.57 8.85 9.32
CA TYR A 59 0.70 9.42 10.34
C TYR A 59 0.45 8.43 11.47
N ASP A 60 0.34 8.97 12.68
CA ASP A 60 -0.23 8.31 13.85
C ASP A 60 -1.43 9.12 14.31
N SER A 61 -2.63 8.56 14.15
CA SER A 61 -3.88 9.18 14.60
C SER A 61 -4.07 10.61 14.04
N GLY A 62 -3.72 10.80 12.77
CA GLY A 62 -3.80 12.09 12.08
C GLY A 62 -2.62 13.05 12.31
N ARG A 63 -1.67 12.71 13.19
CA ARG A 63 -0.43 13.48 13.38
C ARG A 63 0.71 12.92 12.54
N ALA A 64 1.33 13.76 11.70
CA ALA A 64 2.50 13.37 10.93
C ALA A 64 3.69 13.11 11.88
N ILE A 65 4.34 11.96 11.75
CA ILE A 65 5.49 11.57 12.59
C ILE A 65 6.77 11.32 11.80
N TRP A 66 6.65 11.04 10.50
CA TRP A 66 7.78 10.94 9.57
C TRP A 66 7.34 11.39 8.18
N SER A 67 8.26 11.95 7.40
CA SER A 67 8.02 12.37 6.01
C SER A 67 9.28 12.26 5.16
N SER A 68 9.12 11.97 3.87
CA SER A 68 10.18 11.99 2.86
C SER A 68 10.71 13.41 2.56
N GLY A 69 9.99 14.46 2.96
CA GLY A 69 10.35 15.85 2.67
C GLY A 69 10.27 16.18 1.17
N THR A 70 9.33 15.56 0.45
CA THR A 70 9.16 15.74 -1.01
C THR A 70 7.92 16.54 -1.41
N ALA A 71 7.20 17.11 -0.43
CA ALA A 71 6.05 17.96 -0.67
C ALA A 71 6.33 19.03 -1.74
N ARG A 72 5.43 19.12 -2.72
CA ARG A 72 5.38 20.10 -3.81
C ARG A 72 6.64 20.16 -4.69
N LYS A 73 7.45 19.10 -4.72
CA LYS A 73 8.62 19.01 -5.61
C LYS A 73 8.29 18.57 -7.04
N ALA A 74 7.07 18.06 -7.27
CA ALA A 74 6.54 17.62 -8.55
C ALA A 74 5.01 17.46 -8.47
N GLU A 75 4.41 16.82 -9.47
CA GLU A 75 2.99 16.50 -9.56
C GLU A 75 2.78 15.03 -9.98
N ASN A 76 1.59 14.48 -9.75
CA ASN A 76 1.21 13.12 -10.15
C ASN A 76 2.18 12.03 -9.65
N CYS A 77 2.65 12.18 -8.42
CA CYS A 77 3.63 11.27 -7.86
C CYS A 77 3.01 9.94 -7.42
N PHE A 78 3.85 8.91 -7.44
CA PHE A 78 3.52 7.59 -6.93
C PHE A 78 4.73 6.98 -6.21
N LEU A 79 4.45 6.19 -5.18
CA LEU A 79 5.42 5.33 -4.52
C LEU A 79 5.48 3.99 -5.27
N SER A 80 6.68 3.48 -5.54
CA SER A 80 6.91 2.19 -6.18
C SER A 80 7.79 1.33 -5.31
N MET A 81 7.32 0.14 -4.94
CA MET A 81 8.18 -0.90 -4.38
C MET A 81 8.73 -1.72 -5.53
N GLN A 82 10.01 -1.54 -5.84
CA GLN A 82 10.64 -2.18 -6.99
C GLN A 82 11.03 -3.64 -6.72
N TYR A 83 11.24 -4.40 -7.81
CA TYR A 83 11.69 -5.80 -7.72
C TYR A 83 13.17 -5.94 -7.32
N ASP A 84 13.95 -4.86 -7.25
CA ASP A 84 15.34 -4.89 -6.77
C ASP A 84 15.46 -4.62 -5.26
N GLY A 85 14.35 -4.33 -4.58
CA GLY A 85 14.36 -4.00 -3.16
C GLY A 85 14.50 -2.51 -2.87
N ASN A 86 14.37 -1.63 -3.88
CA ASN A 86 14.33 -0.19 -3.66
C ASN A 86 12.88 0.32 -3.56
N LEU A 87 12.60 1.14 -2.55
CA LEU A 87 11.33 1.86 -2.42
C LEU A 87 11.53 3.30 -2.88
N VAL A 88 10.81 3.73 -3.92
CA VAL A 88 11.11 4.98 -4.62
C VAL A 88 9.86 5.79 -4.91
N ILE A 89 9.93 7.10 -4.69
CA ILE A 89 8.91 8.06 -5.14
C ILE A 89 9.27 8.54 -6.54
N TYR A 90 8.35 8.42 -7.48
CA TYR A 90 8.49 8.92 -8.84
C TYR A 90 7.46 9.98 -9.18
N SER A 91 7.82 10.83 -10.14
CA SER A 91 6.94 11.66 -10.96
C SER A 91 7.27 11.37 -12.43
N GLY A 92 6.46 10.57 -13.11
CA GLY A 92 6.84 10.00 -14.41
C GLY A 92 8.11 9.16 -14.28
N SER A 93 9.16 9.49 -15.02
CA SER A 93 10.48 8.83 -14.93
C SER A 93 11.44 9.45 -13.91
N LYS A 94 11.09 10.60 -13.30
CA LYS A 94 11.95 11.31 -12.35
C LYS A 94 11.79 10.74 -10.95
N ALA A 95 12.88 10.20 -10.39
CA ALA A 95 12.92 9.84 -8.97
C ALA A 95 13.04 11.09 -8.09
N LEU A 96 12.24 11.18 -7.03
CA LEU A 96 12.24 12.29 -6.07
C LEU A 96 12.88 11.91 -4.73
N TRP A 97 12.76 10.63 -4.35
CA TRP A 97 13.30 10.06 -3.12
C TRP A 97 13.44 8.54 -3.28
N ALA A 98 14.41 7.94 -2.61
CA ALA A 98 14.62 6.50 -2.57
C ALA A 98 15.08 6.04 -1.18
N SER A 99 14.71 4.80 -0.80
CA SER A 99 15.25 4.15 0.39
C SER A 99 16.74 3.79 0.26
N ASN A 100 17.25 3.69 -0.97
CA ASN A 100 18.63 3.31 -1.29
C ASN A 100 18.99 1.90 -0.79
N THR A 101 18.03 0.99 -0.91
CA THR A 101 18.14 -0.40 -0.45
C THR A 101 18.20 -1.41 -1.60
N GLN A 102 18.51 -0.95 -2.82
CA GLN A 102 18.57 -1.81 -4.00
C GLN A 102 19.60 -2.94 -3.84
N THR A 103 19.22 -4.13 -4.29
CA THR A 103 20.02 -5.36 -4.32
C THR A 103 19.77 -6.09 -5.64
N SER A 104 19.92 -7.42 -5.68
CA SER A 104 19.49 -8.22 -6.84
C SER A 104 17.97 -8.32 -6.91
N ARG A 105 17.45 -8.59 -8.12
CA ARG A 105 16.03 -8.81 -8.34
C ARG A 105 15.49 -9.91 -7.42
N GLY A 106 14.34 -9.69 -6.79
CA GLY A 106 13.67 -10.60 -5.88
C GLY A 106 12.27 -10.11 -5.49
N ASN A 107 11.66 -10.81 -4.53
CA ASN A 107 10.36 -10.45 -3.99
C ASN A 107 10.55 -9.77 -2.63
N PHE A 108 10.08 -8.53 -2.52
CA PHE A 108 10.13 -7.70 -1.33
C PHE A 108 8.72 -7.28 -0.92
N VAL A 109 8.58 -6.86 0.33
CA VAL A 109 7.33 -6.32 0.87
C VAL A 109 7.63 -5.20 1.85
N VAL A 110 6.92 -4.09 1.71
CA VAL A 110 6.84 -3.03 2.74
C VAL A 110 5.66 -3.33 3.64
N VAL A 111 5.87 -3.28 4.94
CA VAL A 111 4.87 -3.60 5.96
C VAL A 111 4.67 -2.39 6.87
N MET A 112 3.43 -1.92 7.00
CA MET A 112 2.99 -1.05 8.08
C MET A 112 2.71 -1.93 9.30
N GLN A 113 3.56 -1.83 10.32
CA GLN A 113 3.54 -2.71 11.48
C GLN A 113 2.69 -2.14 12.61
N ARG A 114 2.21 -3.04 13.49
CA ARG A 114 1.41 -2.68 14.68
C ARG A 114 2.18 -1.88 15.72
N ASP A 115 3.50 -1.83 15.62
CA ASP A 115 4.39 -1.08 16.52
C ASP A 115 4.74 0.32 15.98
N ARG A 116 4.02 0.79 14.93
CA ARG A 116 4.21 2.08 14.24
C ARG A 116 5.44 2.14 13.33
N ASN A 117 6.15 1.03 13.11
CA ASN A 117 7.25 1.01 12.17
C ASN A 117 6.79 0.69 10.74
N VAL A 118 7.51 1.22 9.75
CA VAL A 118 7.33 0.86 8.33
C VAL A 118 8.61 0.20 7.87
N VAL A 119 8.53 -1.09 7.55
CA VAL A 119 9.72 -1.91 7.30
C VAL A 119 9.65 -2.58 5.94
N LEU A 120 10.74 -2.49 5.18
CA LEU A 120 10.95 -3.21 3.94
C LEU A 120 11.67 -4.53 4.25
N TYR A 121 11.03 -5.65 3.91
CA TYR A 121 11.61 -7.00 4.02
C TYR A 121 11.92 -7.60 2.65
N GLY A 122 12.98 -8.40 2.59
CA GLY A 122 13.30 -9.25 1.45
C GLY A 122 14.80 -9.41 1.19
N PRO A 123 15.18 -10.11 0.10
CA PRO A 123 14.26 -10.90 -0.73
C PRO A 123 13.73 -12.13 0.01
N ALA A 124 12.63 -12.71 -0.46
CA ALA A 124 12.11 -13.99 0.03
C ALA A 124 13.20 -15.06 0.07
N ARG A 125 13.31 -15.79 1.19
CA ARG A 125 14.35 -16.81 1.40
C ARG A 125 13.87 -18.24 1.17
N TRP A 126 12.59 -18.49 1.42
CA TRP A 126 11.95 -19.79 1.22
C TRP A 126 10.47 -19.59 0.88
N ALA A 127 9.92 -20.48 0.07
CA ALA A 127 8.49 -20.56 -0.23
C ALA A 127 8.10 -22.00 -0.56
N THR A 128 6.84 -22.38 -0.29
CA THR A 128 6.31 -23.70 -0.70
C THR A 128 6.21 -23.87 -2.21
N GLY A 129 6.14 -22.77 -2.98
CA GLY A 129 6.06 -22.79 -4.44
C GLY A 129 4.72 -23.28 -5.00
N THR A 130 3.65 -23.28 -4.20
CA THR A 130 2.34 -23.85 -4.56
C THR A 130 1.35 -22.82 -5.13
N ASN A 131 1.83 -21.64 -5.51
CA ASN A 131 0.99 -20.58 -6.07
C ASN A 131 0.48 -20.97 -7.47
N ARG A 132 -0.83 -21.17 -7.62
CA ARG A 132 -1.47 -21.55 -8.89
C ARG A 132 -1.63 -20.39 -9.88
N VAL A 133 -1.63 -19.18 -9.35
CA VAL A 133 -1.57 -17.90 -10.07
C VAL A 133 -0.39 -17.16 -9.45
N GLY A 134 0.28 -16.29 -10.19
CA GLY A 134 1.31 -15.40 -9.63
C GLY A 134 0.68 -14.46 -8.61
N THR A 135 0.53 -14.93 -7.37
CA THR A 135 0.07 -14.12 -6.25
C THR A 135 1.31 -13.71 -5.46
N THR A 136 1.51 -12.40 -5.30
CA THR A 136 2.66 -11.76 -4.65
C THR A 136 2.76 -12.01 -3.13
N ASN A 137 2.11 -13.05 -2.59
CA ASN A 137 2.05 -13.28 -1.16
C ASN A 137 3.25 -14.10 -0.66
N VAL A 138 4.28 -13.40 -0.17
CA VAL A 138 5.38 -14.00 0.59
C VAL A 138 4.93 -14.17 2.05
N THR A 139 4.94 -15.41 2.55
CA THR A 139 4.78 -15.72 3.97
C THR A 139 6.12 -15.50 4.68
N ILE A 140 6.17 -14.66 5.72
CA ILE A 140 7.35 -14.54 6.59
C ILE A 140 7.00 -15.09 7.97
N ALA A 141 7.53 -16.27 8.29
CA ALA A 141 7.56 -16.82 9.64
C ALA A 141 8.84 -16.36 10.37
N GLN A 142 8.70 -15.86 11.60
CA GLN A 142 9.82 -15.59 12.51
C GLN A 142 9.48 -16.25 13.86
N ASN A 143 10.40 -17.06 14.37
CA ASN A 143 10.36 -17.50 15.76
C ASN A 143 10.98 -16.41 16.66
N PHE A 144 10.13 -15.89 17.54
CA PHE A 144 10.35 -15.25 18.85
C PHE A 144 11.30 -14.05 18.99
N THR A 145 10.88 -12.88 18.51
CA THR A 145 10.47 -11.68 19.30
C THR A 145 10.20 -10.50 18.33
N ALA A 146 8.96 -10.45 17.79
CA ALA A 146 8.41 -9.50 16.79
C ALA A 146 9.04 -9.53 15.37
N PRO A 147 8.30 -9.18 14.28
CA PRO A 147 6.88 -9.34 13.94
C PRO A 147 6.66 -10.47 12.90
N VAL A 148 5.48 -11.10 12.91
CA VAL A 148 5.08 -12.14 11.94
C VAL A 148 4.31 -11.48 10.80
N VAL A 149 4.66 -11.78 9.55
CA VAL A 149 3.82 -11.43 8.39
C VAL A 149 2.86 -12.60 8.16
N ILE A 150 1.63 -12.47 8.67
CA ILE A 150 0.50 -13.35 8.30
C ILE A 150 -0.45 -12.52 7.46
N ALA A 151 -0.41 -12.69 6.14
CA ALA A 151 -1.55 -12.37 5.31
C ALA A 151 -2.53 -13.56 5.40
N GLY A 152 -3.62 -13.38 6.14
CA GLY A 152 -4.72 -14.35 6.24
C GLY A 152 -4.87 -14.97 7.64
N ASP A 153 -5.62 -14.25 8.48
CA ASP A 153 -6.31 -14.70 9.69
C ASP A 153 -5.57 -15.48 10.80
N LYS A 154 -6.16 -15.30 11.99
CA LYS A 154 -5.80 -15.81 13.32
C LYS A 154 -5.27 -17.26 13.30
N ILE A 155 -3.95 -17.45 13.40
CA ILE A 155 -3.37 -18.77 13.69
C ILE A 155 -3.63 -19.10 15.16
N SER A 156 -4.54 -20.05 15.40
CA SER A 156 -4.71 -20.69 16.70
C SER A 156 -3.77 -21.90 16.72
N MET A 157 -2.76 -21.89 17.60
CA MET A 157 -1.92 -23.07 17.80
C MET A 157 -2.76 -24.17 18.46
N VAL A 158 -3.04 -25.24 17.72
CA VAL A 158 -3.60 -26.47 18.30
C VAL A 158 -2.43 -27.27 18.86
N THR A 159 -2.29 -27.28 20.19
CA THR A 159 -1.44 -28.26 20.88
C THR A 159 -2.28 -29.50 21.16
N ASP A 160 -2.10 -30.56 20.36
CA ASP A 160 -2.55 -31.89 20.78
C ASP A 160 -1.58 -32.42 21.84
N HIS A 161 -2.01 -32.35 23.09
CA HIS A 161 -1.48 -33.20 24.14
C HIS A 161 -2.14 -34.58 24.00
N ASN A 162 -1.51 -35.47 23.23
CA ASN A 162 -1.81 -36.89 23.36
C ASN A 162 -0.96 -37.45 24.49
N GLU A 163 -1.51 -37.38 25.69
CA GLU A 163 -1.20 -38.31 26.77
C GLU A 163 -1.74 -39.70 26.40
N LYS A 164 -0.84 -40.66 26.19
CA LYS A 164 -0.73 -41.95 26.90
C LYS A 164 0.29 -42.86 26.23
#